data_AF-A0A0J0YNX7-F1
#
_entry.id   AF-A0A0J0YNX7-F1
#
_cell.length_a   1.000
_cell.length_b   1.000
_cell.length_c   1.000
_cell.angle_alpha   90.00
_cell.angle_beta   90.00
_cell.angle_gamma   90.00
#
_symmetry.space_group_name_H-M   'P 1'
#
loop_
_entity.id
_entity.type
_entity.pdbx_description
1 polymer ?
#
loop_
_entity_poly.entity_id
_entity_poly.type
_entity_poly.pdbx_seq_one_letter_code
_entity_poly.pdbx_strand_id
1 'polypeptide(L)' 'MVNRGETIVDGAVDPHDILRLQGIEALARYIVQEVQEDYRLQGVKISDKHIEEIIRQMLRRVNIVDAGETGFIAGEQV' A
#
# COMPACT_ATOMS: atom_id res chain seq x y z
N MET A 1 4.61 -1.40 -26.13
CA MET A 1 5.58 -1.59 -25.03
C MET A 1 4.79 -1.64 -23.75
N VAL A 2 5.15 -2.55 -22.83
CA VAL A 2 4.48 -2.70 -21.52
C VAL A 2 5.43 -2.17 -20.45
N ASN A 3 4.93 -1.37 -19.52
CA ASN A 3 5.70 -0.76 -18.43
C ASN A 3 5.53 -1.53 -17.11
N ARG A 4 6.52 -1.43 -16.22
CA ARG A 4 6.46 -2.05 -14.89
C ARG A 4 5.28 -1.48 -14.10
N GLY A 5 4.39 -2.34 -13.62
CA GLY A 5 3.19 -1.95 -12.87
C GLY A 5 1.96 -1.64 -13.73
N GLU A 6 2.03 -1.85 -15.05
CA GLU A 6 0.88 -1.74 -15.96
C GLU A 6 -0.04 -2.96 -15.80
N THR A 7 -1.34 -2.71 -15.69
CA THR A 7 -2.37 -3.76 -15.59
C THR A 7 -2.48 -4.50 -16.92
N ILE A 8 -2.31 -5.83 -16.88
CA ILE A 8 -2.34 -6.68 -18.09
C ILE A 8 -3.70 -7.41 -18.23
N VAL A 9 -4.43 -7.56 -17.13
CA VAL A 9 -5.72 -8.29 -17.04
C VAL A 9 -6.70 -7.52 -16.19
N ASP A 10 -7.97 -7.55 -16.57
CA ASP A 10 -9.06 -6.95 -15.79
C ASP A 10 -9.28 -7.70 -14.47
N GLY A 11 -9.66 -6.96 -13.43
CA GLY A 11 -9.96 -7.51 -12.11
C GLY A 11 -9.67 -6.53 -10.98
N ALA A 12 -9.87 -7.00 -9.75
CA ALA A 12 -9.50 -6.25 -8.56
C ALA A 12 -7.96 -6.15 -8.47
N VAL A 13 -7.47 -4.97 -8.12
CA VAL A 13 -6.03 -4.74 -7.99
C VAL A 13 -5.55 -5.28 -6.65
N ASP A 14 -4.46 -6.06 -6.65
CA ASP A 14 -3.83 -6.54 -5.41
C ASP A 14 -3.00 -5.41 -4.75
N PRO A 15 -3.32 -5.00 -3.51
CA PRO A 15 -2.55 -4.00 -2.76
C PRO A 15 -1.06 -4.33 -2.62
N HIS A 16 -0.69 -5.61 -2.52
CA HIS A 16 0.71 -6.03 -2.43
C HIS A 16 1.47 -5.79 -3.73
N ASP A 17 0.80 -5.92 -4.88
CA ASP A 17 1.40 -5.61 -6.18
C ASP A 17 1.55 -4.10 -6.40
N ILE A 18 0.57 -3.29 -5.97
CA ILE A 18 0.70 -1.83 -5.96
C ILE A 18 1.94 -1.42 -5.14
N LEU A 19 2.08 -1.95 -3.92
CA LEU A 19 3.22 -1.63 -3.06
C LEU A 19 4.56 -2.01 -3.71
N ARG A 20 4.64 -3.22 -4.27
CA ARG A 20 5.89 -3.78 -4.84
C ARG A 20 6.30 -3.12 -6.16
N LEU A 21 5.33 -2.70 -6.99
CA LEU A 21 5.56 -2.21 -8.34
C LEU A 21 5.48 -0.69 -8.44
N GLN A 22 4.58 -0.05 -7.69
CA GLN A 22 4.28 1.38 -7.76
C GLN A 22 4.64 2.16 -6.49
N GLY A 23 4.88 1.46 -5.36
CA GLY A 23 5.39 2.05 -4.12
C GLY A 23 4.32 2.48 -3.12
N ILE A 24 4.79 2.99 -1.97
CA ILE A 24 3.96 3.34 -0.80
C ILE A 24 2.92 4.41 -1.13
N GLU A 25 3.30 5.46 -1.86
CA GLU A 25 2.37 6.55 -2.16
C GLU A 25 1.21 6.10 -3.06
N ALA A 26 1.48 5.22 -4.03
CA ALA A 26 0.44 4.67 -4.90
C ALA A 26 -0.52 3.80 -4.10
N LEU A 27 -0.01 2.95 -3.20
CA LEU A 27 -0.82 2.14 -2.31
C LEU A 27 -1.67 3.01 -1.37
N ALA A 28 -1.09 4.04 -0.78
CA ALA A 28 -1.83 4.92 0.14
C ALA A 28 -2.99 5.62 -0.57
N ARG A 29 -2.76 6.18 -1.76
CA ARG A 29 -3.81 6.80 -2.57
C ARG A 29 -4.91 5.81 -2.93
N TYR A 30 -4.52 4.60 -3.36
CA TYR A 30 -5.47 3.53 -3.69
C TYR A 30 -6.38 3.20 -2.50
N ILE A 31 -5.80 2.93 -1.32
CA ILE A 31 -6.58 2.58 -0.13
C ILE A 31 -7.50 3.73 0.29
N VAL A 32 -7.01 4.98 0.27
CA VAL A 32 -7.86 6.15 0.62
C VAL A 32 -9.05 6.25 -0.32
N GLN A 33 -8.84 6.07 -1.63
CA GLN A 33 -9.92 6.14 -2.62
C GLN A 33 -10.97 5.04 -2.44
N GLU A 34 -10.54 3.79 -2.30
CA GLU A 34 -11.43 2.64 -2.12
C GLU A 34 -12.24 2.77 -0.83
N VAL A 35 -11.59 3.09 0.29
CA VAL A 35 -12.27 3.27 1.58
C VAL A 35 -13.24 4.46 1.50
N GLN A 36 -12.84 5.58 0.88
CA GLN A 36 -13.75 6.71 0.75
C GLN A 36 -14.98 6.40 -0.12
N GLU A 37 -14.83 5.61 -1.19
CA GLU A 37 -15.97 5.20 -2.04
C GLU A 37 -17.01 4.44 -1.22
N ASP A 38 -16.60 3.47 -0.41
CA ASP A 38 -17.49 2.69 0.45
C ASP A 38 -18.23 3.54 1.49
N TYR A 39 -17.52 4.47 2.14
CA TYR A 39 -18.14 5.39 3.11
C TYR A 39 -19.09 6.37 2.43
N ARG A 40 -18.74 6.88 1.24
CA ARG A 40 -19.63 7.70 0.42
C ARG A 40 -20.91 6.95 0.05
N LEU A 41 -20.82 5.68 -0.35
CA LEU A 41 -21.96 4.84 -0.70
C LEU A 41 -22.93 4.64 0.48
N GLN A 42 -22.40 4.60 1.71
CA GLN A 42 -23.19 4.50 2.94
C GLN A 42 -23.70 5.86 3.44
N GLY A 43 -23.38 6.96 2.76
CA GLY A 43 -23.77 8.31 3.14
C GLY A 43 -23.01 8.87 4.35
N VAL A 44 -21.91 8.23 4.76
CA VAL A 44 -21.10 8.63 5.91
C VAL A 44 -19.92 9.48 5.44
N LYS A 45 -19.73 10.64 6.07
CA LYS A 45 -18.57 11.51 5.78
C LYS A 45 -17.42 11.17 6.73
N ILE A 46 -16.25 10.90 6.18
CA ILE A 46 -15.00 10.69 6.92
C ILE A 46 -13.89 11.54 6.29
N SER A 47 -12.98 12.05 7.12
CA SER A 47 -11.81 12.79 6.65
C SER A 47 -10.72 11.81 6.21
N ASP A 48 -10.07 12.11 5.07
CA ASP A 48 -8.92 11.34 4.55
C ASP A 48 -7.85 11.14 5.62
N LYS A 49 -7.61 12.13 6.47
CA LYS A 49 -6.62 12.06 7.55
C LYS A 49 -6.82 10.84 8.45
N HIS A 50 -8.06 10.47 8.79
CA HIS A 50 -8.30 9.30 9.63
C HIS A 50 -7.90 8.01 8.94
N ILE A 51 -8.14 7.91 7.63
CA ILE A 51 -7.77 6.76 6.81
C ILE A 51 -6.24 6.71 6.68
N GLU A 52 -5.60 7.84 6.44
CA GLU A 52 -4.13 7.97 6.36
C GLU A 52 -3.43 7.57 7.66
N GLU A 53 -3.97 7.95 8.83
CA GLU A 53 -3.43 7.54 10.13
C GLU A 53 -3.42 6.00 10.30
N ILE A 54 -4.44 5.31 9.77
CA ILE A 54 -4.56 3.85 9.76
C ILE A 54 -3.59 3.24 8.75
N ILE A 55 -3.50 3.78 7.53
CA ILE A 55 -2.57 3.29 6.49
C ILE A 55 -1.13 3.37 6.97
N ARG A 56 -0.75 4.47 7.63
CA ARG A 56 0.58 4.60 8.26
C ARG A 56 0.86 3.48 9.26
N GLN A 57 -0.18 2.92 9.83
CA GLN A 57 -0.11 1.81 10.78
C GLN A 57 -0.07 0.43 10.16
N MET A 58 -0.62 0.27 8.96
CA MET A 58 -0.44 -0.92 8.15
C MET A 58 1.00 -1.03 7.62
N LEU A 59 1.65 0.10 7.30
CA LEU A 59 2.97 0.16 6.68
C LEU A 59 4.16 0.20 7.66
N ARG A 60 3.96 -0.27 8.90
CA ARG A 60 4.97 -0.15 9.96
C ARG A 60 6.13 -1.12 9.87
N ARG A 61 5.93 -2.23 9.16
CA ARG A 61 6.90 -3.32 9.09
C ARG A 61 7.58 -3.33 7.74
N VAL A 62 8.89 -3.55 7.74
CA VAL A 62 9.71 -3.70 6.55
C VAL A 62 10.45 -5.04 6.59
N ASN A 63 10.67 -5.63 5.42
CA ASN A 63 11.51 -6.83 5.28
C ASN A 63 12.93 -6.39 4.93
N ILE A 64 13.92 -6.90 5.66
CA ILE A 64 15.33 -6.66 5.36
C ILE A 64 15.74 -7.51 4.16
N VAL A 65 16.12 -6.85 3.05
CA VAL A 65 16.59 -7.52 1.83
C VAL A 65 18.09 -7.79 1.88
N ASP A 66 18.86 -6.82 2.39
CA ASP A 66 20.30 -6.90 2.59
C ASP A 66 20.65 -6.23 3.92
N ALA A 67 21.38 -6.96 4.77
CA ALA A 67 21.80 -6.49 6.08
C ALA A 67 23.10 -5.67 6.02
N GLY A 68 23.89 -5.77 4.94
CA GLY A 68 25.18 -5.09 4.82
C GLY A 68 26.08 -5.28 6.05
N GLU A 69 26.49 -4.17 6.66
CA GLU A 69 27.33 -4.15 7.88
C GLU A 69 26.52 -4.05 9.18
N THR A 70 25.19 -4.15 9.11
CA THR A 70 24.30 -4.08 10.28
C THR A 70 24.14 -5.45 10.96
N GLY A 71 23.54 -5.47 12.16
CA GLY A 71 23.24 -6.70 12.89
C GLY A 71 21.92 -7.38 12.49
N PHE A 72 21.22 -6.90 11.45
CA PHE A 72 19.95 -7.48 11.01
C PHE A 72 20.16 -8.81 10.29
N ILE A 73 19.12 -9.64 10.26
CA ILE A 73 19.10 -10.89 9.50
C ILE A 73 18.36 -10.65 8.18
N ALA A 74 18.91 -11.13 7.07
CA ALA A 74 18.20 -11.10 5.78
C ALA A 74 16.88 -11.89 5.89
N GLY A 75 15.77 -11.26 5.52
CA GLY A 75 14.41 -11.80 5.70
C GLY A 75 13.78 -11.51 7.06
N GLU A 76 14.48 -10.80 7.97
CA GLU A 76 13.90 -10.30 9.21
C GLU A 76 12.84 -9.22 8.93
N GLN A 77 11.77 -9.24 9.73
CA GLN A 77 10.76 -8.18 9.76
C GLN A 77 10.98 -7.27 10.95
N VAL A 78 11.11 -5.97 10.68
CA VAL A 78 11.31 -4.91 11.67
C VAL A 78 10.25 -3.84 11.53
#